data_AF-A0A5Q0TMW2-F1
#
_entry.id   AF-A0A5Q0TMW2-F1
#
_cell.length_a   1.000
_cell.length_b   1.000
_cell.length_c   1.000
_cell.angle_alpha   90.00
_cell.angle_beta   90.00
_cell.angle_gamma   90.00
#
_symmetry.space_group_name_H-M   'P 1'
#
loop_
_entity.id
_entity.type
_entity.pdbx_description
1 polymer ?
#
loop_
_entity_poly.entity_id
_entity_poly.type
_entity_poly.pdbx_seq_one_letter_code
_entity_poly.pdbx_strand_id
1 'polypeptide(L)'
;MSVYSEMKLIVSCMDRRLNYYLKKRYPDAIVIRNAGANVNSLLITLDKYKDRVDEVILLPHTDCGAMKVVYFSLKDGKKITSLVEEKLVRQFSSKKFDSLSELEILNMEIQKENLKRMFGDKVRAELIDVNKIEIPSSNDPYMAYISKPSQIGELSSNIYHISAEDKEIWDSLDIAVYAMKINKIITPDEKIAEKIRTIYPSVIVSIASF
;
A
#
# COMPACT_ATOMS: atom_id res chain seq x y z
N MET A 1 -29.58 22.23 3.78
CA MET A 1 -29.28 21.01 4.56
C MET A 1 -27.79 20.75 4.43
N SER A 2 -27.03 20.91 5.52
CA SER A 2 -25.60 20.61 5.53
C SER A 2 -25.43 19.10 5.59
N VAL A 3 -25.28 18.47 4.42
CA VAL A 3 -24.86 17.07 4.34
C VAL A 3 -23.37 17.08 4.63
N TYR A 4 -22.99 16.95 5.90
CA TYR A 4 -21.60 16.62 6.22
C TYR A 4 -21.34 15.25 5.60
N SER A 5 -20.55 15.21 4.51
CA SER A 5 -20.16 13.95 3.91
C SER A 5 -19.28 13.20 4.91
N GLU A 6 -19.66 11.96 5.25
CA GLU A 6 -18.82 11.09 6.08
C GLU A 6 -17.41 11.00 5.49
N MET A 7 -16.40 11.33 6.29
CA MET A 7 -15.01 11.27 5.86
C MET A 7 -14.49 9.83 5.97
N LYS A 8 -14.31 9.19 4.82
CA LYS A 8 -13.81 7.81 4.72
C LYS A 8 -12.31 7.78 4.50
N LEU A 9 -11.64 6.89 5.22
CA LEU A 9 -10.23 6.58 5.03
C LEU A 9 -10.09 5.17 4.49
N ILE A 10 -9.45 5.04 3.33
CA ILE A 10 -9.10 3.74 2.76
C ILE A 10 -7.64 3.43 3.06
N VAL A 11 -7.38 2.25 3.61
CA VAL A 11 -6.03 1.69 3.74
C VAL A 11 -5.92 0.50 2.79
N SER A 12 -5.07 0.59 1.76
CA SER A 12 -5.00 -0.43 0.72
C SER A 12 -3.57 -0.72 0.26
N CYS A 13 -3.40 -1.73 -0.57
CA CYS A 13 -2.11 -2.06 -1.16
C CYS A 13 -1.74 -1.05 -2.26
N MET A 14 -0.44 -0.84 -2.47
CA MET A 14 0.10 -0.04 -3.59
C MET A 14 -0.14 -0.66 -4.97
N ASP A 15 -0.74 -1.86 -5.04
CA ASP A 15 -0.92 -2.63 -6.27
C ASP A 15 -1.69 -1.84 -7.36
N ARG A 16 -1.07 -1.73 -8.53
CA ARG A 16 -1.59 -1.02 -9.71
C ARG A 16 -3.01 -1.45 -10.12
N ARG A 17 -3.39 -2.71 -9.85
CA ARG A 17 -4.69 -3.27 -10.22
C ARG A 17 -5.85 -2.65 -9.45
N LEU A 18 -5.56 -2.04 -8.29
CA LEU A 18 -6.58 -1.44 -7.43
C LEU A 18 -6.92 0.01 -7.81
N ASN A 19 -6.13 0.67 -8.68
CA ASN A 19 -6.29 2.10 -8.99
C ASN A 19 -7.71 2.44 -9.43
N TYR A 20 -8.19 1.76 -10.48
CA TYR A 20 -9.52 1.99 -11.03
C TYR A 20 -10.64 1.56 -10.07
N TYR A 21 -10.48 0.40 -9.41
CA TYR A 21 -11.46 -0.09 -8.42
C TYR A 21 -11.67 0.92 -7.28
N LEU A 22 -10.58 1.45 -6.72
CA LEU A 22 -10.63 2.43 -5.63
C LEU A 22 -11.28 3.74 -6.10
N LYS A 23 -10.92 4.25 -7.28
CA LYS A 23 -11.53 5.47 -7.84
C LYS A 23 -13.03 5.32 -8.05
N LYS A 24 -13.46 4.18 -8.60
CA LYS A 24 -14.86 3.92 -8.92
C LYS A 24 -15.72 3.71 -7.67
N ARG A 25 -15.20 3.01 -6.65
CA ARG A 25 -15.96 2.64 -5.45
C ARG A 25 -15.86 3.66 -4.32
N TYR A 26 -14.76 4.40 -4.23
CA TYR A 26 -14.48 5.33 -3.14
C TYR A 26 -13.92 6.67 -3.66
N PRO A 27 -14.64 7.36 -4.57
CA PRO A 27 -14.13 8.55 -5.25
C PRO A 27 -13.77 9.71 -4.31
N ASP A 28 -14.49 9.84 -3.19
CA ASP A 28 -14.35 10.95 -2.25
C ASP A 28 -13.49 10.62 -1.02
N ALA A 29 -13.04 9.36 -0.89
CA ALA A 29 -12.28 8.92 0.28
C ALA A 29 -10.82 9.35 0.21
N ILE A 30 -10.20 9.61 1.36
CA ILE A 30 -8.76 9.72 1.46
C ILE A 30 -8.16 8.32 1.40
N VAL A 31 -7.14 8.13 0.57
CA VAL A 31 -6.52 6.81 0.37
C VAL A 31 -5.08 6.84 0.86
N ILE A 32 -4.74 5.90 1.75
CA ILE A 32 -3.39 5.57 2.19
C ILE A 32 -3.01 4.23 1.57
N ARG A 33 -1.83 4.15 0.96
CA ARG A 33 -1.39 2.97 0.21
C ARG A 33 0.07 2.64 0.45
N ASN A 34 0.34 1.38 0.74
CA ASN A 34 1.69 0.85 0.87
C ASN A 34 1.73 -0.62 0.46
N ALA A 35 2.90 -1.27 0.53
CA ALA A 35 3.02 -2.68 0.24
C ALA A 35 2.21 -3.53 1.25
N GLY A 36 1.21 -4.27 0.76
CA GLY A 36 0.42 -5.21 1.56
C GLY A 36 -0.64 -4.60 2.47
N ALA A 37 -0.94 -3.29 2.34
CA ALA A 37 -1.79 -2.56 3.28
C ALA A 37 -1.28 -2.66 4.73
N ASN A 38 0.04 -2.68 4.91
CA ASN A 38 0.73 -2.94 6.18
C ASN A 38 0.60 -1.76 7.14
N VAL A 39 -0.23 -1.89 8.16
CA VAL A 39 -0.56 -0.83 9.13
C VAL A 39 0.63 -0.45 9.99
N ASN A 40 1.52 -1.40 10.30
CA ASN A 40 2.72 -1.16 11.10
C ASN A 40 3.70 -0.17 10.43
N SER A 41 3.66 -0.06 9.10
CA SER A 41 4.46 0.90 8.34
C SER A 41 3.79 2.25 8.17
N LEU A 42 2.57 2.45 8.69
CA LEU A 42 1.73 3.63 8.42
C LEU A 42 1.31 4.37 9.69
N LEU A 43 1.92 4.09 10.85
CA LEU A 43 1.47 4.61 12.13
C LEU A 43 1.46 6.15 12.19
N ILE A 44 2.49 6.81 11.66
CA ILE A 44 2.58 8.28 11.60
C ILE A 44 1.49 8.84 10.69
N THR A 45 1.30 8.22 9.53
CA THR A 45 0.28 8.62 8.57
C THR A 45 -1.12 8.47 9.17
N LEU A 46 -1.43 7.33 9.76
CA LEU A 46 -2.74 7.00 10.32
C LEU A 46 -3.10 7.86 11.53
N ASP A 47 -2.12 8.18 12.39
CA ASP A 47 -2.33 9.04 13.55
C ASP A 47 -2.88 10.42 13.16
N LYS A 48 -2.43 10.99 12.03
CA LYS A 48 -2.94 12.28 11.50
C LYS A 48 -4.42 12.28 11.13
N TYR A 49 -5.02 11.10 10.94
CA TYR A 49 -6.42 10.94 10.53
C TYR A 49 -7.32 10.39 11.64
N LYS A 50 -6.75 9.92 12.75
CA LYS A 50 -7.47 9.23 13.84
C LYS A 50 -8.75 9.93 14.29
N ASP A 51 -8.66 11.25 14.49
CA ASP A 51 -9.78 12.06 15.01
C ASP A 51 -10.58 12.78 13.91
N ARG A 52 -10.30 12.49 12.63
CA ARG A 52 -10.86 13.21 11.48
C ARG A 52 -11.79 12.38 10.62
N VAL A 53 -11.84 11.07 10.84
CA VAL A 53 -12.52 10.12 9.95
C VAL A 53 -13.67 9.43 10.68
N ASP A 54 -14.74 9.18 9.94
CA ASP A 54 -15.95 8.51 10.42
C ASP A 54 -15.85 6.99 10.23
N GLU A 55 -15.21 6.57 9.13
CA GLU A 55 -15.06 5.17 8.74
C GLU A 55 -13.64 4.90 8.23
N VAL A 56 -13.06 3.78 8.65
CA VAL A 56 -11.80 3.27 8.11
C VAL A 56 -12.03 1.93 7.44
N ILE A 57 -11.59 1.81 6.20
CA ILE A 57 -11.83 0.65 5.36
C ILE A 57 -10.48 0.07 4.93
N LEU A 58 -10.19 -1.11 5.45
CA LEU A 58 -9.00 -1.88 5.10
C LEU A 58 -9.30 -2.77 3.89
N LEU A 59 -8.51 -2.61 2.83
CA LEU A 59 -8.68 -3.27 1.54
C LEU A 59 -7.38 -3.95 1.05
N PRO A 60 -6.92 -5.03 1.69
CA PRO A 60 -5.93 -5.94 1.13
C PRO A 60 -6.53 -6.67 -0.07
N HIS A 61 -5.69 -7.38 -0.82
CA HIS A 61 -6.13 -8.09 -2.02
C HIS A 61 -5.42 -9.43 -2.19
N THR A 62 -6.03 -10.31 -2.99
CA THR A 62 -5.44 -11.58 -3.41
C THR A 62 -4.33 -11.38 -4.43
N ASP A 63 -3.45 -12.37 -4.57
CA ASP A 63 -2.27 -12.31 -5.45
C ASP A 63 -1.36 -11.11 -5.12
N CYS A 64 -1.16 -10.85 -3.83
CA CYS A 64 -0.42 -9.70 -3.34
C CYS A 64 1.10 -9.89 -3.46
N GLY A 65 1.78 -8.99 -4.16
CA GLY A 65 3.24 -9.00 -4.29
C GLY A 65 3.97 -8.95 -2.94
N ALA A 66 3.47 -8.15 -1.98
CA ALA A 66 4.04 -8.07 -0.64
C ALA A 66 3.88 -9.39 0.15
N MET A 67 2.74 -10.08 0.01
CA MET A 67 2.53 -11.37 0.66
C MET A 67 3.36 -12.48 0.01
N LYS A 68 3.62 -12.41 -1.29
CA LYS A 68 4.61 -13.29 -1.95
C LYS A 68 6.01 -13.09 -1.37
N VAL A 69 6.41 -11.84 -1.12
CA VAL A 69 7.70 -11.53 -0.47
C VAL A 69 7.77 -12.16 0.93
N VAL A 70 6.72 -11.99 1.74
CA VAL A 70 6.64 -12.59 3.09
C VAL A 70 6.70 -14.12 3.00
N TYR A 71 5.88 -14.72 2.13
CA TYR A 71 5.81 -16.16 1.93
C TYR A 71 7.18 -16.73 1.58
N PHE A 72 7.85 -16.17 0.56
CA PHE A 72 9.15 -16.66 0.13
C PHE A 72 10.28 -16.37 1.11
N SER A 73 10.21 -15.29 1.89
CA SER A 73 11.18 -15.07 2.97
C SER A 73 11.06 -16.17 4.02
N LEU A 74 9.84 -16.44 4.51
CA LEU A 74 9.61 -17.36 5.62
C LEU A 74 9.66 -18.85 5.25
N LYS A 75 9.22 -19.21 4.03
CA LYS A 75 9.17 -20.62 3.58
C LYS A 75 10.41 -21.05 2.79
N ASP A 76 10.96 -20.15 1.96
CA ASP A 76 12.09 -20.48 1.08
C ASP A 76 13.41 -19.85 1.54
N GLY A 77 13.40 -19.02 2.59
CA GLY A 77 14.61 -18.32 3.07
C GLY A 77 15.14 -17.27 2.10
N LYS A 78 14.30 -16.73 1.19
CA LYS A 78 14.74 -15.69 0.26
C LYS A 78 15.15 -14.43 1.02
N LYS A 79 16.36 -13.95 0.75
CA LYS A 79 16.90 -12.74 1.36
C LYS A 79 16.09 -11.51 0.94
N ILE A 80 15.81 -10.66 1.92
CA ILE A 80 15.17 -9.35 1.75
C ILE A 80 15.97 -8.29 2.52
N THR A 81 15.65 -7.02 2.33
CA THR A 81 16.30 -5.94 3.10
C THR A 81 15.86 -6.00 4.56
N SER A 82 16.72 -5.53 5.46
CA SER A 82 16.42 -5.47 6.90
C SER A 82 15.18 -4.62 7.19
N LEU A 83 14.95 -3.56 6.40
CA LEU A 83 13.76 -2.72 6.52
C LEU A 83 12.47 -3.50 6.24
N VAL A 84 12.42 -4.27 5.15
CA VAL A 84 11.25 -5.09 4.81
C VAL A 84 11.08 -6.25 5.80
N GLU A 85 12.18 -6.85 6.25
CA GLU A 85 12.15 -7.89 7.29
C GLU A 85 11.49 -7.36 8.58
N GLU A 86 11.97 -6.21 9.08
CA GLU A 86 11.49 -5.61 10.33
C GLU A 86 10.03 -5.14 10.22
N LYS A 87 9.70 -4.42 9.14
CA LYS A 87 8.41 -3.72 9.01
C LYS A 87 7.30 -4.61 8.49
N LEU A 88 7.60 -5.55 7.59
CA LEU A 88 6.59 -6.37 6.92
C LEU A 88 6.65 -7.83 7.36
N VAL A 89 7.80 -8.50 7.31
CA VAL A 89 7.86 -9.97 7.46
C VAL A 89 7.75 -10.42 8.91
N ARG A 90 8.43 -9.74 9.83
CA ARG A 90 8.56 -10.18 11.24
C ARG A 90 7.22 -10.40 11.94
N GLN A 91 6.17 -9.65 11.59
CA GLN A 91 4.82 -9.83 12.18
C GLN A 91 4.19 -11.20 11.88
N PHE A 92 4.67 -11.92 10.85
CA PHE A 92 4.19 -13.24 10.45
C PHE A 92 5.09 -14.39 10.93
N SER A 93 6.30 -14.10 11.42
CA SER A 93 7.33 -15.11 11.78
C SER A 93 6.88 -16.18 12.78
N SER A 94 5.96 -15.84 13.69
CA SER A 94 5.41 -16.75 14.71
C SER A 94 4.05 -17.33 14.34
N LYS A 95 3.54 -17.02 13.14
CA LYS A 95 2.22 -17.42 12.69
C LYS A 95 2.31 -18.68 11.83
N LYS A 96 1.26 -19.49 11.88
CA LYS A 96 1.11 -20.68 11.04
C LYS A 96 0.25 -20.35 9.83
N PHE A 97 0.72 -20.72 8.65
CA PHE A 97 0.02 -20.66 7.37
C PHE A 97 0.72 -21.63 6.42
N ASP A 98 -0.02 -22.26 5.52
CA ASP A 98 0.48 -23.29 4.60
C ASP A 98 0.39 -22.85 3.13
N SER A 99 -0.41 -21.81 2.83
CA SER A 99 -0.56 -21.29 1.48
C SER A 99 -0.47 -19.76 1.44
N LEU A 100 -0.25 -19.22 0.24
CA LEU A 100 -0.30 -17.77 0.00
C LEU A 100 -1.68 -17.20 0.32
N SER A 101 -2.76 -17.91 -0.04
CA SER A 101 -4.13 -17.49 0.24
C SER A 101 -4.41 -17.40 1.74
N GLU A 102 -3.94 -18.36 2.52
CA GLU A 102 -4.03 -18.29 3.99
C GLU A 102 -3.24 -17.12 4.57
N LEU A 103 -2.04 -16.84 4.02
CA LEU A 103 -1.24 -15.70 4.44
C LEU A 103 -1.94 -14.36 4.12
N GLU A 104 -2.62 -14.25 2.97
CA GLU A 104 -3.38 -13.06 2.59
C GLU A 104 -4.57 -12.80 3.52
N ILE A 105 -5.30 -13.85 3.91
CA ILE A 105 -6.36 -13.78 4.93
C ILE A 105 -5.77 -13.38 6.28
N LEU A 106 -4.67 -14.03 6.69
CA LEU A 106 -3.98 -13.73 7.94
C LEU A 106 -3.50 -12.26 7.97
N ASN A 107 -2.99 -11.74 6.86
CA ASN A 107 -2.61 -10.34 6.74
C ASN A 107 -3.82 -9.43 6.97
N MET A 108 -4.96 -9.70 6.31
CA MET A 108 -6.18 -8.91 6.53
C MET A 108 -6.57 -8.84 8.01
N GLU A 109 -6.59 -9.98 8.71
CA GLU A 109 -6.97 -10.02 10.12
C GLU A 109 -5.97 -9.29 11.02
N ILE A 110 -4.66 -9.47 10.79
CA ILE A 110 -3.62 -8.76 11.55
C ILE A 110 -3.74 -7.24 11.35
N GLN A 111 -3.86 -6.78 10.11
CA GLN A 111 -3.94 -5.35 9.82
C GLN A 111 -5.25 -4.74 10.34
N LYS A 112 -6.37 -5.48 10.26
CA LYS A 112 -7.66 -5.06 10.82
C LYS A 112 -7.57 -4.85 12.31
N GLU A 113 -6.96 -5.78 13.03
CA GLU A 113 -6.76 -5.69 14.47
C GLU A 113 -5.85 -4.50 14.83
N ASN A 114 -4.78 -4.27 14.07
CA ASN A 114 -3.91 -3.11 14.27
C ASN A 114 -4.67 -1.78 14.07
N LEU A 115 -5.52 -1.68 13.04
CA LEU A 115 -6.38 -0.50 12.83
C LEU A 115 -7.41 -0.34 13.93
N LYS A 116 -8.03 -1.43 14.41
CA LYS A 116 -9.01 -1.37 15.50
C LYS A 116 -8.42 -0.81 16.78
N ARG A 117 -7.16 -1.10 17.09
CA ARG A 117 -6.46 -0.47 18.23
C ARG A 117 -6.32 1.05 18.09
N MET A 118 -6.31 1.57 16.87
CA MET A 118 -6.17 3.00 16.60
C MET A 118 -7.53 3.71 16.44
N PHE A 119 -8.48 3.09 15.74
CA PHE A 119 -9.74 3.73 15.31
C PHE A 119 -11.00 3.11 15.94
N GLY A 120 -10.87 2.06 16.74
CA GLY A 120 -11.99 1.38 17.39
C GLY A 120 -12.93 0.71 16.40
N ASP A 121 -14.23 0.84 16.65
CA ASP A 121 -15.29 0.20 15.87
C ASP A 121 -15.55 0.83 14.50
N LYS A 122 -14.85 1.93 14.17
CA LYS A 122 -14.91 2.57 12.84
C LYS A 122 -14.31 1.71 11.72
N VAL A 123 -13.64 0.61 12.07
CA VAL A 123 -12.85 -0.20 11.14
C VAL A 123 -13.67 -1.35 10.55
N ARG A 124 -13.77 -1.38 9.22
CA ARG A 124 -14.15 -2.57 8.46
C ARG A 124 -13.02 -3.05 7.57
N ALA A 125 -13.04 -4.33 7.22
CA ALA A 125 -12.05 -4.94 6.35
C ALA A 125 -12.72 -5.83 5.30
N GLU A 126 -12.20 -5.82 4.08
CA GLU A 126 -12.66 -6.65 2.97
C GLU A 126 -11.44 -7.08 2.14
N LEU A 127 -11.30 -8.39 1.89
CA LEU A 127 -10.26 -8.92 1.01
C LEU A 127 -10.75 -8.84 -0.44
N ILE A 128 -10.07 -8.03 -1.25
CA ILE A 128 -10.39 -7.87 -2.66
C ILE A 128 -9.85 -9.05 -3.46
N ASP A 129 -10.70 -9.72 -4.23
CA ASP A 129 -10.27 -10.69 -5.22
C ASP A 129 -9.91 -9.97 -6.53
N VAL A 130 -8.61 -9.87 -6.83
CA VAL A 130 -8.14 -9.13 -8.02
C VAL A 130 -8.58 -9.75 -9.34
N ASN A 131 -9.01 -11.01 -9.36
CA ASN A 131 -9.54 -11.65 -10.57
C ASN A 131 -11.00 -11.28 -10.85
N LYS A 132 -11.68 -10.62 -9.90
CA LYS A 132 -13.09 -10.21 -10.00
C LYS A 132 -13.28 -8.71 -10.21
N ILE A 133 -12.19 -7.95 -10.29
CA ILE A 133 -12.25 -6.51 -10.50
C ILE A 133 -11.86 -6.15 -11.94
N GLU A 134 -12.39 -5.04 -12.42
CA GLU A 134 -12.04 -4.45 -13.70
C GLU A 134 -10.63 -3.83 -13.60
N ILE A 135 -9.72 -4.27 -14.47
CA ILE A 135 -8.35 -3.76 -14.56
C ILE A 135 -8.17 -3.23 -15.99
N PRO A 136 -8.12 -1.90 -16.19
CA PRO A 136 -7.87 -1.32 -17.51
C PRO A 136 -6.57 -1.88 -18.11
N SER A 137 -6.52 -2.09 -19.43
CA SER A 137 -5.29 -2.51 -20.10
C SER A 137 -4.28 -1.34 -20.15
N SER A 138 -3.00 -1.67 -20.08
CA SER A 138 -1.91 -0.74 -20.28
C SER A 138 -0.74 -1.46 -20.91
N ASN A 139 -0.15 -0.84 -21.93
CA ASN A 139 1.07 -1.33 -22.59
C ASN A 139 2.33 -0.62 -22.06
N ASP A 140 2.16 0.37 -21.18
CA ASP A 140 3.28 1.10 -20.61
C ASP A 140 4.05 0.27 -19.59
N PRO A 141 5.38 0.49 -19.48
CA PRO A 141 6.17 -0.10 -18.41
C PRO A 141 5.63 0.23 -17.02
N TYR A 142 5.83 -0.69 -16.09
CA TYR A 142 5.45 -0.47 -14.70
C TYR A 142 6.30 0.60 -14.04
N MET A 143 5.66 1.45 -13.24
CA MET A 143 6.30 2.50 -12.48
C MET A 143 5.64 2.65 -11.11
N ALA A 144 6.30 3.34 -10.18
CA ALA A 144 5.72 3.70 -8.89
C ALA A 144 5.46 5.21 -8.82
N TYR A 145 4.31 5.61 -8.27
CA TYR A 145 3.98 6.99 -7.94
C TYR A 145 3.92 7.15 -6.43
N ILE A 146 4.61 8.15 -5.90
CA ILE A 146 4.64 8.48 -4.48
C ILE A 146 3.90 9.80 -4.29
N SER A 147 3.04 9.85 -3.28
CA SER A 147 2.25 11.03 -2.94
C SER A 147 1.96 11.08 -1.45
N LYS A 148 1.47 12.23 -0.97
CA LYS A 148 0.79 12.31 0.32
C LYS A 148 -0.60 11.67 0.23
N PRO A 149 -1.20 11.25 1.36
CA PRO A 149 -2.58 10.80 1.36
C PRO A 149 -3.53 11.89 0.87
N SER A 150 -4.35 11.53 -0.12
CA SER A 150 -5.33 12.40 -0.76
C SER A 150 -6.48 11.56 -1.31
N GLN A 151 -7.48 12.22 -1.89
CA GLN A 151 -8.41 11.54 -2.79
C GLN A 151 -7.64 10.93 -3.95
N ILE A 152 -8.12 9.80 -4.46
CA ILE A 152 -7.41 9.09 -5.53
C ILE A 152 -7.61 9.84 -6.86
N GLY A 153 -6.50 10.21 -7.49
CA GLY A 153 -6.46 10.75 -8.85
C GLY A 153 -6.72 9.68 -9.90
N GLU A 154 -6.74 10.07 -11.17
CA GLU A 154 -6.78 9.11 -12.28
C GLU A 154 -5.38 8.51 -12.48
N LEU A 155 -5.18 7.32 -11.93
CA LEU A 155 -3.94 6.56 -12.10
C LEU A 155 -4.15 5.40 -13.06
N SER A 156 -3.28 5.30 -14.06
CA SER A 156 -3.28 4.20 -15.02
C SER A 156 -2.92 2.87 -14.36
N SER A 157 -3.29 1.77 -15.00
CA SER A 157 -3.15 0.43 -14.46
C SER A 157 -1.71 -0.11 -14.47
N ASN A 158 -0.72 0.64 -14.96
CA ASN A 158 0.71 0.33 -14.85
C ASN A 158 1.41 1.03 -13.66
N ILE A 159 0.71 1.90 -12.93
CA ILE A 159 1.28 2.67 -11.82
C ILE A 159 0.97 1.99 -10.49
N TYR A 160 2.02 1.60 -9.75
CA TYR A 160 1.91 1.27 -8.33
C TYR A 160 1.87 2.56 -7.51
N HIS A 161 0.94 2.70 -6.59
CA HIS A 161 0.73 3.97 -5.87
C HIS A 161 1.06 3.82 -4.40
N ILE A 162 2.10 4.53 -3.96
CA ILE A 162 2.48 4.63 -2.56
C ILE A 162 1.99 5.99 -2.06
N SER A 163 1.14 5.97 -1.04
CA SER A 163 0.53 7.16 -0.47
C SER A 163 0.62 7.12 1.04
N ALA A 164 1.58 7.87 1.60
CA ALA A 164 1.90 7.91 3.02
C ALA A 164 2.75 9.15 3.35
N GLU A 165 3.07 9.34 4.62
CA GLU A 165 4.07 10.32 5.04
C GLU A 165 5.50 9.91 4.66
N ASP A 166 6.40 10.88 4.51
CA ASP A 166 7.72 10.68 3.87
C ASP A 166 8.62 9.71 4.61
N LYS A 167 8.37 9.50 5.91
CA LYS A 167 9.13 8.56 6.74
C LYS A 167 8.66 7.11 6.56
N GLU A 168 7.54 6.90 5.89
CA GLU A 168 6.77 5.64 5.86
C GLU A 168 6.62 5.03 4.46
N ILE A 169 7.28 5.61 3.45
CA ILE A 169 7.24 5.13 2.06
C ILE A 169 8.32 4.06 1.74
N TRP A 170 9.34 3.92 2.60
CA TRP A 170 10.62 3.30 2.23
C TRP A 170 10.58 1.77 2.13
N ASP A 171 9.82 1.08 2.99
CA ASP A 171 9.66 -0.38 2.90
C ASP A 171 8.91 -0.78 1.62
N SER A 172 7.93 0.04 1.23
CA SER A 172 7.17 -0.12 -0.02
C SER A 172 8.04 0.15 -1.23
N LEU A 173 8.93 1.15 -1.16
CA LEU A 173 9.92 1.42 -2.19
C LEU A 173 10.94 0.28 -2.33
N ASP A 174 11.43 -0.27 -1.22
CA ASP A 174 12.33 -1.43 -1.25
C ASP A 174 11.68 -2.62 -1.97
N ILE A 175 10.41 -2.90 -1.68
CA ILE A 175 9.66 -3.96 -2.36
C ILE A 175 9.49 -3.62 -3.85
N ALA A 176 9.09 -2.40 -4.19
CA ALA A 176 8.91 -1.98 -5.58
C ALA A 176 10.21 -2.12 -6.39
N VAL A 177 11.32 -1.62 -5.86
CA VAL A 177 12.62 -1.61 -6.55
C VAL A 177 13.24 -3.01 -6.59
N TYR A 178 13.36 -3.69 -5.45
CA TYR A 178 14.15 -4.92 -5.38
C TYR A 178 13.35 -6.18 -5.70
N ALA A 179 12.09 -6.28 -5.25
CA ALA A 179 11.27 -7.46 -5.50
C ALA A 179 10.52 -7.37 -6.82
N MET A 180 9.96 -6.19 -7.14
CA MET A 180 9.12 -5.99 -8.33
C MET A 180 9.90 -5.42 -9.53
N LYS A 181 11.17 -5.05 -9.33
CA LYS A 181 12.07 -4.52 -10.38
C LYS A 181 11.54 -3.24 -11.04
N ILE A 182 10.83 -2.41 -10.28
CA ILE A 182 10.41 -1.08 -10.73
C ILE A 182 11.64 -0.18 -10.81
N ASN A 183 11.89 0.36 -12.01
CA ASN A 183 13.04 1.20 -12.30
C ASN A 183 12.66 2.65 -12.62
N LYS A 184 11.37 3.00 -12.52
CA LYS A 184 10.87 4.37 -12.68
C LYS A 184 9.99 4.74 -11.49
N ILE A 185 10.33 5.84 -10.83
CA ILE A 185 9.57 6.41 -9.72
C ILE A 185 9.18 7.86 -10.07
N ILE A 186 7.94 8.20 -9.76
CA ILE A 186 7.38 9.55 -9.90
C ILE A 186 6.99 10.06 -8.52
N THR A 187 7.30 11.32 -8.22
CA THR A 187 6.89 11.99 -6.98
C THR A 187 6.76 13.50 -7.25
N PRO A 188 5.82 14.22 -6.62
CA PRO A 188 5.77 15.68 -6.73
C PRO A 188 6.77 16.39 -5.79
N ASP A 189 7.38 15.66 -4.85
CA ASP A 189 8.28 16.22 -3.82
C ASP A 189 9.75 16.08 -4.23
N GLU A 190 10.43 17.22 -4.44
CA GLU A 190 11.85 17.27 -4.81
C GLU A 190 12.77 16.66 -3.75
N LYS A 191 12.51 16.88 -2.46
CA LYS A 191 13.36 16.35 -1.38
C LYS A 191 13.27 14.83 -1.33
N ILE A 192 12.07 14.29 -1.53
CA ILE A 192 11.87 12.85 -1.67
C ILE A 192 12.59 12.35 -2.93
N ALA A 193 12.47 13.06 -4.06
CA ALA A 193 13.11 12.68 -5.32
C ALA A 193 14.64 12.58 -5.18
N GLU A 194 15.28 13.60 -4.59
CA GLU A 194 16.72 13.60 -4.30
C GLU A 194 17.13 12.41 -3.44
N LYS A 195 16.39 12.17 -2.35
CA LYS A 195 16.69 11.05 -1.44
C LYS A 195 16.54 9.70 -2.13
N ILE A 196 15.55 9.52 -3.01
CA ILE A 196 15.38 8.31 -3.81
C ILE A 196 16.56 8.12 -4.76
N ARG A 197 17.03 9.17 -5.44
CA ARG A 197 18.21 9.10 -6.32
C ARG A 197 19.47 8.66 -5.56
N THR A 198 19.61 9.10 -4.30
CA THR A 198 20.73 8.68 -3.44
C THR A 198 20.64 7.22 -3.02
N ILE A 199 19.46 6.77 -2.58
CA ILE A 199 19.27 5.40 -2.05
C ILE A 199 19.22 4.36 -3.17
N TYR A 200 18.60 4.70 -4.30
CA TYR A 200 18.37 3.81 -5.44
C TYR A 200 18.96 4.42 -6.73
N PRO A 201 20.29 4.45 -6.88
CA PRO A 201 20.95 5.15 -7.99
C PRO A 201 20.62 4.55 -9.38
N SER A 202 20.12 3.32 -9.45
CA SER A 202 19.69 2.67 -10.70
C SER A 202 18.25 3.01 -11.11
N VAL A 203 17.54 3.81 -10.33
CA VAL A 203 16.13 4.16 -10.59
C VAL A 203 16.02 5.54 -11.21
N ILE A 204 15.23 5.63 -12.28
CA ILE A 204 14.87 6.90 -12.91
C ILE A 204 13.81 7.58 -12.06
N VAL A 205 14.10 8.80 -11.59
CA VAL A 205 13.18 9.58 -10.75
C VAL A 205 12.71 10.82 -11.48
N SER A 206 11.40 10.93 -11.68
CA SER A 206 10.75 12.08 -12.31
C SER A 206 9.93 12.89 -11.30
N ILE A 207 9.96 14.21 -11.43
CA ILE A 207 9.12 15.10 -10.62
C ILE A 207 7.84 15.41 -11.39
N ALA A 208 6.71 14.90 -10.92
CA ALA A 208 5.40 15.16 -11.52
C ALA A 208 4.28 14.82 -10.52
N SER A 209 3.10 15.41 -10.75
CA SER A 209 1.85 15.09 -10.06
C SER A 209 0.84 14.49 -11.03
N PHE A 210 0.00 13.59 -10.51
CA PHE A 210 -1.19 13.07 -11.19
C PHE A 210 -2.45 13.54 -10.46
#